data_AF-A0A6N4WWG0-F1
#
_entry.id   AF-A0A6N4WWG0-F1
#
_cell.length_a   1.000
_cell.length_b   1.000
_cell.length_c   1.000
_cell.angle_alpha   90.00
_cell.angle_beta   90.00
_cell.angle_gamma   90.00
#
_symmetry.space_group_name_H-M   'P 1'
#
loop_
_entity.id
_entity.type
_entity.pdbx_description
1 polymer ?
#
loop_
_entity_poly.entity_id
_entity_poly.type
_entity_poly.pdbx_seq_one_letter_code
_entity_poly.pdbx_strand_id
1 'polypeptide(L)'
;MKKSVKIIIAGSVLFAGGIVFGVGGTVVNMIEAFDVIEASGVGDPDALAAEIGDSLIATVIGIPVSFVGFCMFLGGIIAYFVGRNKGDVPEAVA
;
A
#
# COMPACT_ATOMS: atom_id res chain seq x y z
N MET A 1 -12.92 13.56 -17.96
CA MET A 1 -13.10 13.84 -16.52
C MET A 1 -13.47 12.61 -15.69
N LYS A 2 -14.59 11.91 -15.95
CA LYS A 2 -15.04 10.75 -15.12
C LYS A 2 -14.04 9.58 -15.02
N LYS A 3 -13.24 9.32 -16.06
CA LYS A 3 -12.22 8.24 -16.06
C LYS A 3 -11.02 8.58 -15.15
N SER A 4 -10.53 9.82 -15.16
CA SER A 4 -9.41 10.26 -14.32
C SER A 4 -9.76 10.20 -12.83
N VAL A 5 -10.98 10.59 -12.47
CA VAL A 5 -11.47 10.51 -11.07
C VAL A 5 -11.53 9.05 -10.59
N LYS A 6 -11.96 8.11 -11.43
CA LYS A 6 -11.96 6.67 -11.09
C LYS A 6 -10.55 6.13 -10.84
N ILE A 7 -9.57 6.56 -11.65
CA ILE A 7 -8.16 6.17 -11.48
C ILE A 7 -7.60 6.73 -10.17
N ILE A 8 -7.91 7.97 -9.82
CA ILE A 8 -7.50 8.58 -8.54
C ILE A 8 -8.08 7.80 -7.36
N ILE A 9 -9.38 7.50 -7.37
CA ILE A 9 -10.03 6.74 -6.29
C ILE A 9 -9.45 5.32 -6.18
N ALA A 10 -9.27 4.62 -7.30
CA ALA A 10 -8.68 3.29 -7.30
C ALA A 10 -7.23 3.31 -6.79
N GLY A 11 -6.43 4.29 -7.21
CA GLY A 11 -5.06 4.48 -6.74
C GLY A 11 -4.98 4.77 -5.24
N SER A 12 -5.86 5.64 -4.71
CA SER A 12 -5.88 5.95 -3.27
C SER A 12 -6.29 4.74 -2.43
N VAL A 13 -7.26 3.95 -2.88
CA VAL A 13 -7.70 2.74 -2.19
C VAL A 13 -6.59 1.68 -2.19
N LEU A 14 -5.90 1.49 -3.32
CA LEU A 14 -4.77 0.56 -3.39
C LEU A 14 -3.59 1.00 -2.52
N PHE A 15 -3.31 2.30 -2.47
CA PHE A 15 -2.26 2.84 -1.61
C PHE A 15 -2.57 2.60 -0.12
N ALA A 16 -3.76 3.02 0.34
CA ALA A 16 -4.16 2.86 1.73
C ALA A 16 -4.33 1.37 2.10
N GLY A 17 -4.95 0.59 1.22
CA GLY A 17 -5.14 -0.85 1.41
C GLY A 17 -3.81 -1.60 1.49
N GLY A 18 -2.84 -1.28 0.64
CA GLY A 18 -1.51 -1.91 0.67
C GLY A 18 -0.75 -1.64 1.97
N ILE A 19 -0.81 -0.40 2.49
CA ILE A 19 -0.22 -0.04 3.79
C ILE A 19 -0.89 -0.81 4.92
N VAL A 20 -2.22 -0.81 4.97
CA VAL A 20 -3.00 -1.49 6.01
C VAL A 20 -2.75 -3.00 5.98
N PHE A 21 -2.62 -3.59 4.80
CA PHE A 21 -2.34 -5.02 4.66
C PHE A 21 -0.93 -5.38 5.14
N GLY A 22 0.08 -4.57 4.77
CA GLY A 22 1.46 -4.80 5.21
C GLY A 22 1.62 -4.67 6.72
N VAL A 23 1.15 -3.55 7.29
CA VAL A 23 1.24 -3.31 8.74
C VAL A 23 0.35 -4.29 9.52
N GLY A 24 -0.87 -4.54 9.04
CA GLY A 24 -1.80 -5.48 9.66
C GLY A 24 -1.23 -6.90 9.71
N GLY A 25 -0.61 -7.37 8.62
CA GLY A 25 0.06 -8.67 8.59
C GLY A 25 1.23 -8.73 9.58
N THR A 26 2.03 -7.67 9.72
CA THR A 26 3.10 -7.61 10.73
C THR A 26 2.53 -7.70 12.15
N VAL A 27 1.41 -7.04 12.44
CA VAL A 27 0.76 -7.11 13.75
C VAL A 27 0.24 -8.53 14.04
N VAL A 28 -0.38 -9.19 13.06
CA VAL A 28 -0.88 -10.56 13.21
C VAL A 28 0.28 -11.53 13.49
N ASN A 29 1.36 -11.49 12.71
CA ASN A 29 2.53 -12.34 12.94
C ASN A 29 3.21 -12.05 14.29
N MET A 30 3.21 -10.79 14.76
CA MET A 30 3.73 -10.47 16.09
C MET A 30 2.88 -11.05 17.22
N ILE A 31 1.56 -11.18 17.03
CA ILE A 31 0.69 -11.85 18.01
C ILE A 31 1.03 -13.34 18.05
N GLU A 32 1.18 -13.98 16.88
CA GLU A 32 1.58 -15.39 16.79
C GLU A 32 2.97 -15.63 17.41
N ALA A 33 3.90 -14.70 17.23
CA ALA A 33 5.21 -14.73 17.89
C ALA A 33 5.08 -14.77 19.43
N PHE A 34 4.16 -14.01 20.01
CA PHE A 34 3.93 -14.02 21.45
C PHE A 34 3.33 -15.35 21.93
N ASP A 35 2.41 -15.94 21.17
CA ASP A 35 1.84 -17.26 21.49
C ASP A 35 2.92 -18.35 21.48
N VAL A 36 3.86 -18.29 20.53
CA VAL A 36 5.02 -19.19 20.48
C VAL A 36 5.91 -19.00 21.71
N ILE A 37 6.25 -17.76 22.07
CA ILE A 37 7.06 -17.45 23.27
C ILE A 37 6.38 -17.96 24.54
N GLU A 38 5.06 -17.87 24.64
CA GLU A 38 4.30 -18.38 25.78
C GLU A 38 4.39 -19.91 25.89
N ALA A 39 4.35 -20.62 24.76
CA ALA A 39 4.37 -22.08 24.71
C ALA A 39 5.77 -22.70 24.87
N SER A 40 6.80 -22.14 24.23
CA SER A 40 8.17 -22.68 24.23
C SER A 40 9.11 -21.98 25.23
N GLY A 41 8.69 -20.84 25.80
CA GLY A 41 9.50 -20.00 26.65
C GLY A 41 10.53 -19.17 25.85
N VAL A 42 11.05 -18.10 26.46
CA VAL A 42 12.04 -17.17 25.86
C VAL A 42 13.38 -17.85 25.47
N GLY A 43 13.52 -19.16 25.70
CA GLY A 43 14.77 -19.91 25.57
C GLY A 43 15.15 -20.30 24.15
N ASP A 44 14.26 -20.19 23.16
CA ASP A 44 14.55 -20.54 21.76
C ASP A 44 14.66 -19.28 20.87
N PRO A 45 15.88 -18.76 20.65
CA PRO A 45 16.09 -17.58 19.83
C PRO A 45 15.84 -17.84 18.33
N ASP A 46 15.91 -19.11 17.88
CA ASP A 46 15.68 -19.46 16.47
C ASP A 46 14.19 -19.38 16.13
N ALA A 47 13.32 -19.86 17.04
CA ALA A 47 11.87 -19.71 16.90
C ALA A 47 11.46 -18.23 16.86
N LEU A 48 12.05 -17.41 17.73
CA LEU A 48 11.76 -15.97 17.76
C LEU A 48 12.22 -15.25 16.49
N ALA A 49 13.38 -15.64 15.95
CA ALA A 49 13.92 -15.06 14.72
C ALA A 49 13.06 -15.40 13.48
N ALA A 50 12.50 -16.62 13.42
CA ALA A 50 11.61 -17.04 12.35
C ALA A 50 10.35 -16.17 12.29
N GLU A 51 9.67 -15.97 13.42
CA GLU A 51 8.44 -15.19 13.53
C GLU A 51 8.64 -13.69 13.20
N ILE A 52 9.77 -13.12 13.62
CA ILE A 52 10.16 -11.76 13.21
C ILE A 52 10.36 -11.71 11.68
N GLY A 53 10.98 -12.74 11.09
CA GLY A 53 11.12 -12.87 9.65
C GLY A 53 9.77 -12.85 8.93
N ASP A 54 8.81 -13.63 9.40
CA ASP A 54 7.46 -13.71 8.84
C ASP A 54 6.71 -12.37 8.94
N SER A 55 6.88 -11.66 10.06
CA SER A 55 6.34 -10.32 10.24
C SER A 55 6.89 -9.30 9.22
N LEU A 56 8.17 -9.42 8.85
CA LEU A 56 8.82 -8.55 7.86
C LEU A 56 8.41 -8.92 6.43
N ILE A 57 8.19 -10.20 6.16
CA ILE A 57 7.68 -10.67 4.86
C ILE A 57 6.31 -10.06 4.58
N ALA A 58 5.42 -9.98 5.57
CA ALA A 58 4.13 -9.29 5.42
C ALA A 58 4.28 -7.82 4.98
N THR A 59 5.23 -7.08 5.57
CA THR A 59 5.53 -5.70 5.15
C THR A 59 6.13 -5.64 3.75
N VAL A 60 7.05 -6.54 3.42
CA VAL A 60 7.66 -6.62 2.08
C VAL A 60 6.61 -6.87 1.00
N ILE A 61 5.52 -7.57 1.30
CA ILE A 61 4.40 -7.78 0.36
C ILE A 61 3.49 -6.53 0.27
N GLY A 62 3.28 -5.82 1.38
CA GLY A 62 2.43 -4.61 1.41
C GLY A 62 3.05 -3.39 0.67
N ILE A 63 4.37 -3.27 0.66
CA ILE A 63 5.07 -2.14 0.02
C ILE A 63 4.85 -2.09 -1.50
N PRO A 64 5.06 -3.17 -2.29
CA PRO A 64 4.80 -3.16 -3.73
C PRO A 64 3.35 -2.79 -4.08
N VAL A 65 2.38 -3.29 -3.31
CA VAL A 65 0.95 -2.99 -3.51
C VAL A 65 0.69 -1.51 -3.28
N SER A 66 1.20 -0.95 -2.18
CA SER A 66 1.04 0.48 -1.89
C SER A 66 1.76 1.34 -2.93
N PHE A 67 2.96 0.95 -3.36
CA PHE A 67 3.73 1.68 -4.38
C PHE A 67 2.99 1.77 -5.72
N VAL A 68 2.40 0.67 -6.18
CA VAL A 68 1.56 0.66 -7.40
C VAL A 68 0.36 1.60 -7.22
N GLY A 69 -0.31 1.55 -6.07
CA GLY A 69 -1.41 2.46 -5.74
C GLY A 69 -1.00 3.94 -5.80
N PHE A 70 0.17 4.26 -5.24
CA PHE A 70 0.74 5.60 -5.25
C PHE A 70 1.05 6.10 -6.67
N CYS A 71 1.66 5.28 -7.52
CA CYS A 71 1.90 5.61 -8.92
C CYS A 71 0.60 5.86 -9.68
N MET A 72 -0.44 5.05 -9.45
CA MET A 72 -1.75 5.22 -10.08
C MET A 72 -2.45 6.50 -9.60
N PHE A 73 -2.33 6.83 -8.31
CA PHE A 73 -2.86 8.05 -7.73
C PHE A 73 -2.20 9.30 -8.35
N LEU A 74 -0.87 9.35 -8.38
CA LEU A 74 -0.12 10.45 -9.02
C LEU A 74 -0.41 10.58 -10.51
N GLY A 75 -0.40 9.46 -11.25
CA GLY A 75 -0.72 9.46 -12.69
C GLY A 75 -2.16 9.92 -12.97
N GLY A 76 -3.11 9.52 -12.12
CA GLY A 76 -4.50 9.97 -12.17
C GLY A 76 -4.64 11.48 -11.94
N ILE A 77 -3.90 12.04 -10.97
CA ILE A 77 -3.87 13.49 -10.70
C ILE A 77 -3.28 14.24 -11.90
N ILE A 78 -2.15 13.81 -12.44
CA ILE A 78 -1.51 14.46 -13.60
C ILE A 78 -2.48 14.45 -14.80
N ALA A 79 -3.09 13.30 -15.09
CA ALA A 79 -4.08 13.18 -16.17
C ALA A 79 -5.33 14.05 -15.93
N TYR A 80 -5.72 14.25 -14.68
CA TYR A 80 -6.81 15.15 -14.31
C TYR A 80 -6.46 16.62 -14.62
N PHE A 81 -5.27 17.08 -14.22
CA PHE A 81 -4.82 18.46 -14.47
C PHE A 81 -4.56 18.74 -15.95
N VAL A 82 -3.92 17.83 -16.68
CA VAL A 82 -3.72 17.98 -18.14
C VAL A 82 -5.05 17.97 -18.89
N GLY A 83 -5.99 17.12 -18.48
CA GLY A 83 -7.34 17.11 -19.04
C GLY A 83 -8.15 18.38 -18.75
N ARG A 84 -7.85 19.08 -17.66
CA ARG A 84 -8.45 20.37 -17.31
C ARG A 84 -7.92 21.49 -18.19
N ASN A 85 -6.60 21.55 -18.40
CA ASN A 85 -5.94 22.61 -19.18
C ASN A 85 -6.34 22.62 -20.67
N LYS A 86 -6.79 21.48 -21.23
CA LYS A 86 -7.34 21.40 -22.60
C LYS A 86 -8.75 21.99 -22.76
N GLY A 87 -9.48 22.17 -21.66
CA GLY A 87 -10.78 22.88 -21.66
C GLY A 87 -10.63 24.40 -21.60
N ASP A 88 -9.43 24.88 -21.28
CA ASP A 88 -9.13 26.30 -21.05
C ASP A 88 -8.40 26.95 -22.25
N VAL A 89 -8.22 26.23 -23.37
CA VAL A 89 -7.80 26.84 -24.64
C VAL A 89 -9.05 27.44 -25.28
N PRO A 90 -9.17 28.78 -25.34
CA PRO A 90 -10.26 29.39 -26.08
C PRO A 90 -10.19 28.88 -27.52
N GLU A 91 -11.32 28.45 -28.07
CA GLU A 91 -11.52 28.10 -29.48
C GLU A 91 -11.20 29.27 -30.46
N ALA A 92 -10.57 30.34 -29.97
CA ALA A 92 -10.08 31.49 -30.71
C ALA A 92 -8.62 31.36 -31.19
N VAL A 93 -7.91 30.27 -30.85
CA VAL A 93 -6.56 30.01 -31.37
C VAL A 93 -6.47 28.58 -31.89
N ALA A 94 -7.31 28.29 -32.89
CA ALA A 94 -7.16 27.17 -33.81
C ALA A 94 -6.02 27.44 -34.81
#